data_AF-A0A4U5P9K8-F1
#
_entry.id   AF-A0A4U5P9K8-F1
#
_cell.length_a   1.000
_cell.length_b   1.000
_cell.length_c   1.000
_cell.angle_alpha   90.00
_cell.angle_beta   90.00
_cell.angle_gamma   90.00
#
_symmetry.space_group_name_H-M   'P 1'
#
loop_
_entity.id
_entity.type
_entity.pdbx_description
1 polymer ?
#
loop_
_entity_poly.entity_id
_entity_poly.type
_entity_poly.pdbx_seq_one_letter_code
_entity_poly.pdbx_strand_id
1 'polypeptide(L)'
;MELMTSGIISLIAHAGIVFTLFWSKADHIGSSLSIEDNSEESWELIDASLTVNLTLTLVLILLEVLFMIRHVLRPFLVIVTLFSHTAASIILLKVVIDKHPVPHLWILSSICCGLPVVLHLITFTLSFRRSRFC
;
A
#
# COMPACT_ATOMS: atom_id res chain seq x y z
N MET A 1 0.66 23.90 -4.58
CA MET A 1 -0.59 23.37 -4.00
C MET A 1 -1.11 22.19 -4.81
N GLU A 2 -1.21 22.34 -6.14
CA GLU A 2 -1.75 21.29 -7.04
C GLU A 2 -1.05 19.92 -6.92
N LEU A 3 0.28 19.89 -6.89
CA LEU A 3 1.04 18.63 -6.77
C LEU A 3 0.70 17.85 -5.48
N MET A 4 0.49 18.57 -4.37
CA MET A 4 0.17 17.96 -3.09
C MET A 4 -1.24 17.35 -3.11
N THR A 5 -2.19 18.07 -3.70
CA THR A 5 -3.55 17.58 -3.92
C THR A 5 -3.55 16.32 -4.78
N SER A 6 -2.78 16.29 -5.87
CA SER A 6 -2.65 15.11 -6.73
C SER A 6 -2.09 13.89 -5.99
N GLY A 7 -1.08 14.09 -5.14
CA GLY A 7 -0.53 13.02 -4.31
C GLY A 7 -1.56 12.44 -3.34
N ILE A 8 -2.34 13.29 -2.67
CA ILE A 8 -3.41 12.85 -1.76
C ILE A 8 -4.51 12.11 -2.50
N ILE A 9 -4.94 12.58 -3.67
CA ILE A 9 -5.96 11.90 -4.48
C ILE A 9 -5.47 10.51 -4.90
N SER A 10 -4.20 10.38 -5.30
CA SER A 10 -3.60 9.08 -5.66
C SER A 10 -3.56 8.11 -4.48
N LEU A 11 -3.23 8.59 -3.27
CA LEU A 11 -3.27 7.81 -2.03
C LEU A 11 -4.71 7.34 -1.71
N ILE A 12 -5.70 8.22 -1.85
CA ILE A 12 -7.12 7.88 -1.63
C ILE A 12 -7.59 6.85 -2.66
N ALA A 13 -7.22 7.00 -3.93
CA ALA A 13 -7.55 6.04 -4.98
C ALA A 13 -6.98 4.64 -4.67
N HIS A 14 -5.71 4.58 -4.26
CA HIS A 14 -5.07 3.34 -3.84
C HIS A 14 -5.79 2.73 -2.63
N ALA A 15 -6.09 3.54 -1.59
CA ALA A 15 -6.83 3.07 -0.42
C ALA A 15 -8.23 2.53 -0.79
N GLY A 16 -8.91 3.15 -1.76
CA GLY A 16 -10.19 2.66 -2.29
C GLY A 16 -10.07 1.26 -2.90
N ILE A 17 -9.04 1.02 -3.71
CA ILE A 17 -8.81 -0.31 -4.30
C ILE A 17 -8.44 -1.35 -3.23
N VAL A 18 -7.64 -0.98 -2.23
CA VAL A 18 -7.35 -1.84 -1.07
C VAL A 18 -8.64 -2.18 -0.31
N PHE A 19 -9.57 -1.24 -0.19
CA PHE A 19 -10.88 -1.50 0.40
C PHE A 19 -11.73 -2.45 -0.45
N THR A 20 -11.68 -2.34 -1.79
CA THR A 20 -12.35 -3.31 -2.66
C THR A 20 -11.79 -4.73 -2.49
N LEU A 21 -10.48 -4.87 -2.23
CA LEU A 21 -9.84 -6.16 -1.93
C LEU A 21 -10.33 -6.78 -0.61
N PHE A 22 -10.61 -5.96 0.40
CA PHE A 22 -11.26 -6.44 1.63
C PHE A 22 -12.63 -7.07 1.34
N TRP A 23 -13.38 -6.46 0.41
CA TRP A 23 -14.70 -6.95 0.03
C TRP A 23 -14.63 -8.22 -0.83
N SER A 24 -13.62 -8.35 -1.69
CA SER A 24 -13.43 -9.51 -2.58
C SER A 24 -12.50 -10.60 -2.03
N LYS A 25 -12.11 -10.55 -0.76
CA LYS A 25 -11.06 -11.43 -0.20
C LYS A 25 -11.29 -12.93 -0.42
N ALA A 26 -12.55 -13.38 -0.37
CA ALA A 26 -12.91 -14.80 -0.55
C ALA A 26 -12.49 -15.34 -1.94
N ASP A 27 -12.61 -14.51 -2.98
CA ASP A 27 -12.20 -14.86 -4.34
C ASP A 27 -10.68 -15.07 -4.46
N HIS A 28 -9.91 -14.27 -3.73
CA HIS A 28 -8.44 -14.32 -3.74
C HIS A 28 -7.87 -15.45 -2.89
N ILE A 29 -8.56 -15.79 -1.80
CA ILE A 29 -8.18 -16.94 -0.98
C ILE A 29 -8.46 -18.20 -1.80
N GLY A 30 -9.64 -18.32 -2.42
CA GLY A 30 -10.00 -19.48 -3.25
C GLY A 30 -9.04 -19.73 -4.42
N SER A 31 -8.44 -18.68 -5.00
CA SER A 31 -7.42 -18.84 -6.05
C SER A 31 -6.02 -19.16 -5.52
N SER A 32 -5.78 -19.00 -4.22
CA SER A 32 -4.50 -19.29 -3.56
C SER A 32 -4.41 -20.70 -3.01
N LEU A 33 -5.55 -21.37 -2.79
CA LEU A 33 -5.55 -22.74 -2.32
C LEU A 33 -5.26 -23.74 -3.45
N SER A 34 -4.49 -24.76 -3.11
CA SER A 34 -4.28 -25.89 -4.00
C SER A 34 -5.48 -26.84 -3.95
N ILE A 35 -5.73 -27.57 -5.03
CA ILE A 35 -6.82 -28.58 -5.09
C ILE A 35 -6.61 -29.68 -4.04
N GLU A 36 -5.37 -29.93 -3.63
CA GLU A 36 -4.98 -30.97 -2.68
C GLU A 36 -5.10 -30.54 -1.20
N ASP A 37 -4.91 -29.25 -0.91
CA ASP A 37 -4.97 -28.68 0.44
C ASP A 37 -6.09 -27.64 0.52
N ASN A 38 -7.32 -28.14 0.62
CA ASN A 38 -8.54 -27.36 0.87
C ASN A 38 -9.00 -27.54 2.34
N SER A 39 -8.05 -27.59 3.26
CA SER A 39 -8.33 -27.68 4.69
C SER A 39 -8.86 -26.33 5.22
N GLU A 40 -9.74 -26.37 6.22
CA GLU A 40 -10.22 -25.15 6.89
C GLU A 40 -9.05 -24.36 7.52
N GLU A 41 -8.02 -25.06 8.00
CA GLU A 41 -6.80 -24.44 8.54
C GLU A 41 -6.05 -23.61 7.49
N SER A 42 -5.87 -24.14 6.27
CA SER A 42 -5.20 -23.41 5.18
C SER A 42 -5.99 -22.16 4.75
N TRP A 43 -7.33 -22.25 4.74
CA TRP A 43 -8.21 -21.11 4.52
C TRP A 43 -8.02 -20.01 5.57
N GLU A 44 -8.05 -20.34 6.85
CA GLU A 44 -7.90 -19.37 7.94
C GLU A 44 -6.52 -18.70 7.92
N LEU A 45 -5.46 -19.46 7.63
CA LEU A 45 -4.10 -18.94 7.52
C LEU A 45 -3.95 -17.94 6.37
N ILE A 46 -4.52 -18.23 5.20
CA ILE A 46 -4.46 -17.35 4.04
C ILE A 46 -5.35 -16.11 4.26
N ASP A 47 -6.53 -16.26 4.85
CA ASP A 47 -7.40 -15.13 5.20
C ASP A 47 -6.71 -14.18 6.19
N ALA A 48 -6.08 -14.74 7.24
CA ALA A 48 -5.30 -13.97 8.20
C ALA A 48 -4.13 -13.24 7.51
N SER A 49 -3.38 -13.93 6.64
CA SER A 49 -2.26 -13.35 5.88
C SER A 49 -2.71 -12.20 4.98
N LEU A 50 -3.81 -12.37 4.24
CA LEU A 50 -4.36 -11.34 3.37
C LEU A 50 -4.87 -10.14 4.20
N THR A 51 -5.56 -10.39 5.30
CA THR A 51 -6.04 -9.35 6.22
C THR A 51 -4.88 -8.55 6.82
N VAL A 52 -3.81 -9.22 7.25
CA VAL A 52 -2.59 -8.57 7.76
C VAL A 52 -1.94 -7.71 6.68
N ASN A 53 -1.81 -8.22 5.45
CA ASN A 53 -1.23 -7.43 4.36
C ASN A 53 -2.05 -6.17 4.06
N LEU A 54 -3.37 -6.30 3.89
CA LEU A 54 -4.25 -5.17 3.55
C LEU A 54 -4.32 -4.13 4.69
N THR A 55 -4.38 -4.57 5.95
CA THR A 55 -4.35 -3.67 7.11
C THR A 55 -3.01 -2.93 7.20
N LEU A 56 -1.89 -3.62 6.97
CA LEU A 56 -0.57 -3.01 6.91
C LEU A 56 -0.49 -1.96 5.79
N THR A 57 -1.01 -2.25 4.59
CA THR A 57 -1.07 -1.29 3.48
C THR A 57 -1.83 -0.02 3.88
N LEU A 58 -2.99 -0.14 4.52
CA LEU A 58 -3.77 1.01 4.99
C LEU A 58 -3.00 1.85 6.03
N VAL A 59 -2.32 1.20 6.97
CA VAL A 59 -1.49 1.90 7.97
C VAL A 59 -0.34 2.67 7.31
N LEU A 60 0.31 2.07 6.31
CA LEU A 60 1.38 2.71 5.54
C LEU A 60 0.86 3.93 4.76
N ILE A 61 -0.30 3.82 4.11
CA ILE A 61 -0.97 4.94 3.44
C ILE A 61 -1.28 6.07 4.42
N LEU A 62 -1.83 5.75 5.60
CA LEU A 62 -2.12 6.76 6.63
C LEU A 62 -0.85 7.46 7.14
N LEU A 63 0.23 6.70 7.31
CA LEU A 63 1.52 7.26 7.72
C LEU A 63 2.10 8.20 6.66
N GLU A 64 1.95 7.86 5.38
CA GLU A 64 2.37 8.72 4.27
C GLU A 64 1.57 10.01 4.20
N VAL A 65 0.25 9.95 4.43
CA VAL A 65 -0.60 11.15 4.55
C VAL A 65 -0.11 12.03 5.70
N LEU A 66 0.22 11.45 6.86
CA LEU A 66 0.75 12.19 8.01
C LEU A 66 2.08 12.88 7.68
N PHE A 67 2.99 12.18 6.98
CA PHE A 67 4.24 12.77 6.52
C PHE A 67 4.03 13.88 5.49
N MET A 68 3.11 13.73 4.54
CA MET A 68 2.79 14.78 3.58
C MET A 68 2.22 16.04 4.23
N ILE A 69 1.34 15.90 5.23
CA ILE A 69 0.80 17.04 5.99
C ILE A 69 1.92 17.74 6.77
N ARG A 70 2.84 16.97 7.37
CA ARG A 70 3.93 17.52 8.18
C ARG A 70 5.09 18.09 7.35
N HIS A 71 5.29 17.59 6.13
CA HIS A 71 6.33 18.04 5.19
C HIS A 71 5.71 18.70 3.95
N VAL A 72 5.46 20.01 4.04
CA VAL A 72 4.95 20.84 2.92
C VAL A 72 5.92 20.91 1.72
N LEU A 73 7.16 20.43 1.81
CA LEU A 73 8.30 21.09 1.14
C LEU A 73 9.21 20.26 0.21
N ARG A 74 8.87 19.01 -0.16
CA ARG A 74 9.69 18.26 -1.14
C ARG A 74 8.90 17.75 -2.34
N PRO A 75 8.83 18.55 -3.43
CA PRO A 75 8.14 18.18 -4.68
C PRO A 75 8.56 16.80 -5.22
N PHE A 76 9.85 16.46 -5.08
CA PHE A 76 10.38 15.15 -5.47
C PHE A 76 9.68 13.98 -4.77
N LEU A 77 9.47 14.06 -3.45
CA LEU A 77 8.80 12.99 -2.71
C LEU A 77 7.35 12.85 -3.15
N VAL A 78 6.66 13.97 -3.38
CA VAL A 78 5.27 13.94 -3.85
C VAL A 78 5.14 13.31 -5.24
N ILE A 79 6.11 13.55 -6.14
CA ILE A 79 6.14 12.91 -7.45
C ILE A 79 6.36 11.40 -7.32
N VAL A 80 7.27 10.98 -6.44
CA VAL A 80 7.52 9.55 -6.18
C VAL A 80 6.28 8.86 -5.60
N THR A 81 5.64 9.48 -4.61
CA THR A 81 4.35 9.02 -4.06
C THR A 81 3.30 8.91 -5.16
N LEU A 82 3.10 9.97 -5.95
CA LEU A 82 2.11 10.00 -7.02
C LEU A 82 2.35 8.88 -8.05
N PHE A 83 3.59 8.72 -8.50
CA PHE A 83 3.96 7.66 -9.45
C PHE A 83 3.75 6.27 -8.86
N SER A 84 4.24 6.02 -7.65
CA SER A 84 4.15 4.73 -6.98
C SER A 84 2.69 4.32 -6.75
N HIS A 85 1.87 5.21 -6.18
CA HIS A 85 0.46 4.93 -5.88
C HIS A 85 -0.41 4.82 -7.14
N THR A 86 -0.10 5.57 -8.19
CA THR A 86 -0.81 5.45 -9.47
C THR A 86 -0.48 4.12 -10.15
N ALA A 87 0.80 3.75 -10.21
CA ALA A 87 1.22 2.45 -10.74
C ALA A 87 0.63 1.29 -9.92
N ALA A 88 0.68 1.39 -8.59
CA ALA A 88 0.07 0.42 -7.68
C ALA A 88 -1.43 0.24 -7.95
N SER A 89 -2.15 1.35 -8.10
CA SER A 89 -3.59 1.34 -8.36
C SER A 89 -3.92 0.61 -9.67
N ILE A 90 -3.16 0.86 -10.74
CA ILE A 90 -3.35 0.19 -12.02
C ILE A 90 -3.08 -1.32 -11.91
N ILE A 91 -1.99 -1.71 -11.23
CA ILE A 91 -1.63 -3.12 -11.07
C ILE A 91 -2.63 -3.83 -10.15
N LEU A 92 -3.02 -3.20 -9.03
CA LEU A 92 -4.02 -3.75 -8.12
C LEU A 92 -5.37 -3.92 -8.80
N LEU A 93 -5.79 -2.99 -9.65
CA LEU A 93 -7.01 -3.14 -10.43
C LEU A 93 -6.95 -4.42 -11.29
N LYS A 94 -5.82 -4.69 -11.95
CA LYS A 94 -5.62 -5.92 -12.70
C LYS A 94 -5.65 -7.15 -11.79
N VAL A 95 -5.03 -7.08 -10.62
CA VAL A 95 -5.03 -8.14 -9.61
C VAL A 95 -6.43 -8.48 -9.10
N VAL A 96 -7.26 -7.46 -8.86
CA VAL A 96 -8.66 -7.62 -8.46
C VAL A 96 -9.46 -8.31 -9.56
N ILE A 97 -9.32 -7.86 -10.81
CA ILE A 97 -10.08 -8.43 -11.95
C ILE A 97 -9.68 -9.89 -12.20
N ASP A 98 -8.39 -10.19 -12.19
CA ASP A 98 -7.86 -11.52 -12.51
C ASP A 98 -7.83 -12.47 -11.30
N LYS A 99 -8.31 -12.03 -10.12
CA LYS A 99 -8.35 -12.83 -8.88
C LYS A 99 -7.00 -13.47 -8.53
N HIS A 100 -5.92 -12.70 -8.63
CA HIS A 100 -4.57 -13.22 -8.37
C HIS A 100 -4.41 -13.74 -6.93
N PRO A 101 -3.47 -14.69 -6.71
CA PRO A 101 -3.26 -15.32 -5.42
C PRO A 101 -2.57 -14.36 -4.43
N VAL A 102 -2.77 -14.61 -3.13
CA VAL A 102 -2.32 -13.77 -2.01
C VAL A 102 -0.81 -13.47 -1.98
N PRO A 103 0.11 -14.39 -2.38
CA PRO A 103 1.54 -14.07 -2.43
C PRO A 103 1.89 -12.91 -3.38
N HIS A 104 1.14 -12.74 -4.47
CA HIS A 104 1.37 -11.63 -5.41
C HIS A 104 1.01 -10.28 -4.77
N LEU A 105 -0.01 -10.25 -3.91
CA LEU A 105 -0.43 -9.05 -3.17
C LEU A 105 0.62 -8.60 -2.15
N TRP A 106 1.38 -9.53 -1.56
CA TRP A 106 2.48 -9.19 -0.64
C TRP A 106 3.63 -8.47 -1.37
N ILE A 107 4.03 -8.98 -2.52
CA ILE A 107 5.11 -8.38 -3.33
C ILE A 107 4.70 -6.97 -3.77
N LEU A 108 3.47 -6.83 -4.26
CA LEU A 108 2.94 -5.56 -4.74
C LEU A 108 2.82 -4.51 -3.63
N SER A 109 2.22 -4.90 -2.49
CA SER A 109 2.10 -4.03 -1.31
C SER A 109 3.46 -3.54 -0.82
N SER A 110 4.45 -4.43 -0.75
CA SER A 110 5.81 -4.10 -0.30
C SER A 110 6.51 -3.10 -1.23
N ILE A 111 6.48 -3.32 -2.54
CA ILE A 111 7.16 -2.44 -3.51
C ILE A 111 6.46 -1.08 -3.59
N CYS A 112 5.13 -1.09 -3.69
CA CYS A 112 4.36 0.11 -3.98
C CYS A 112 4.14 1.02 -2.76
N CYS A 113 3.97 0.46 -1.56
CA CYS A 113 3.77 1.24 -0.32
C CYS A 113 5.01 1.29 0.57
N GLY A 114 5.84 0.25 0.57
CA GLY A 114 7.05 0.22 1.38
C GLY A 114 8.08 1.27 0.94
N LEU A 115 8.32 1.38 -0.37
CA LEU A 115 9.32 2.32 -0.90
C LEU A 115 8.98 3.79 -0.60
N PRO A 116 7.77 4.30 -0.88
CA PRO A 116 7.42 5.70 -0.59
C PRO A 116 7.52 6.02 0.91
N VAL A 117 6.97 5.16 1.78
CA VAL A 117 7.01 5.36 3.24
C VAL A 117 8.43 5.38 3.78
N VAL A 118 9.32 4.50 3.30
CA VAL A 118 10.72 4.49 3.71
C VAL A 118 11.42 5.79 3.32
N LEU A 119 11.16 6.32 2.13
CA LEU A 119 11.73 7.60 1.70
C LEU A 119 11.22 8.78 2.56
N HIS A 120 9.92 8.81 2.88
CA HIS A 120 9.36 9.80 3.80
C HIS A 120 9.95 9.69 5.20
N LEU A 121 10.15 8.47 5.72
CA LEU A 121 10.76 8.24 7.03
C LEU A 121 12.24 8.67 7.08
N ILE A 122 13.03 8.34 6.06
CA ILE A 122 14.44 8.76 5.96
C ILE A 122 14.54 10.29 5.92
N THR A 123 13.69 10.94 5.13
CA THR A 123 13.72 12.40 5.03
C THR A 123 13.23 13.07 6.31
N PHE A 124 12.24 12.50 6.99
CA PHE A 124 11.78 12.95 8.31
C PHE A 124 12.92 12.88 9.34
N THR A 125 13.58 11.73 9.47
CA THR A 125 14.69 11.54 10.43
C THR A 125 15.89 12.44 10.13
N LEU A 126 16.24 12.61 8.84
CA LEU A 126 17.30 13.54 8.42
C LEU A 126 16.95 15.00 8.74
N SER A 127 15.69 15.40 8.52
CA SER A 127 15.22 16.76 8.83
C SER A 127 15.26 17.03 10.35
N PHE A 128 14.82 16.05 11.16
CA PHE A 128 14.85 16.15 12.61
C PHE A 128 16.28 16.19 13.17
N ARG A 129 17.20 15.40 12.60
CA ARG A 129 18.62 15.49 12.96
C ARG A 129 19.18 16.87 12.67
N ARG A 130 18.86 17.46 11.51
CA ARG A 130 19.35 18.78 11.13
C ARG A 130 18.84 19.90 12.05
N SER A 131 17.61 19.82 12.54
CA SER A 131 17.07 20.82 13.48
C SER A 131 17.66 20.77 14.89
N ARG A 132 18.46 19.74 15.22
CA ARG A 132 19.16 19.62 16.50
C ARG A 132 20.58 20.22 16.49
N PHE A 133 21.10 20.56 15.31
CA PHE A 133 22.46 21.10 15.11
C PHE A 133 22.48 22.59 14.67
N CYS A 134 21.32 23.24 14.67
CA CYS A 134 21.17 24.70 14.53
C CYS A 134 20.47 25.23 15.78
#